data_AF-A0A1G4AZY2-F1
#
_entry.id   AF-A0A1G4AZY2-F1
#
_cell.length_a   1.000
_cell.length_b   1.000
_cell.length_c   1.000
_cell.angle_alpha   90.00
_cell.angle_beta   90.00
_cell.angle_gamma   90.00
#
_symmetry.space_group_name_H-M   'P 1'
#
loop_
_entity.id
_entity.type
_entity.pdbx_description
1 polymer ?
#
loop_
_entity_poly.entity_id
_entity_poly.type
_entity_poly.pdbx_seq_one_letter_code
_entity_poly.pdbx_strand_id
1 'polypeptide(L)'
;MASVRSFPSIKEIRTFVIGGVGSGGDYHNVKGGHWLIDSPISTPCSRWEKYRDSRTSWGINVLGSFLIEIEATDGTVGIATGFGGTQF
;
A
#
# COMPACT_ATOMS: atom_id res chain seq x y z
N MET A 1 3.85 25.07 -38.78
CA MET A 1 4.32 24.32 -37.60
C MET A 1 3.10 23.73 -36.91
N ALA A 2 3.12 22.46 -36.52
CA ALA A 2 2.02 21.90 -35.73
C ALA A 2 2.03 22.55 -34.34
N SER A 3 0.87 23.04 -33.90
CA SER A 3 0.68 23.54 -32.54
C SER A 3 0.86 22.39 -31.53
N VAL A 4 1.46 22.67 -30.37
CA VAL A 4 1.57 21.68 -29.28
C VAL A 4 0.20 21.32 -28.72
N ARG A 5 0.03 20.06 -28.31
CA ARG A 5 -1.23 19.58 -27.70
C ARG A 5 -1.46 20.30 -26.36
N SER A 6 -2.66 20.86 -26.18
CA SER A 6 -3.11 21.34 -24.87
C SER A 6 -3.30 20.14 -23.93
N PHE A 7 -2.71 20.21 -22.74
CA PHE A 7 -2.72 19.13 -21.75
C PHE A 7 -3.62 19.52 -20.56
N PRO A 8 -4.47 18.62 -20.05
CA PRO A 8 -5.37 18.95 -18.95
C PRO A 8 -4.60 19.23 -17.66
N SER A 9 -5.18 20.06 -16.80
CA SER A 9 -4.66 20.31 -15.45
C SER A 9 -5.29 19.34 -14.46
N ILE A 10 -4.69 19.20 -13.27
CA ILE A 10 -5.30 18.43 -12.17
C ILE A 10 -6.55 19.17 -11.68
N LYS A 11 -7.65 18.43 -11.50
CA LYS A 11 -8.93 18.92 -10.99
C LYS A 11 -9.17 18.50 -9.54
N GLU A 12 -8.95 17.23 -9.22
CA GLU A 12 -9.28 16.65 -7.91
C GLU A 12 -8.33 15.51 -7.54
N ILE A 13 -8.13 15.30 -6.24
CA ILE A 13 -7.45 14.14 -5.66
C ILE A 13 -8.37 13.44 -4.65
N ARG A 14 -8.43 12.11 -4.74
CA ARG A 14 -9.17 11.26 -3.79
C ARG A 14 -8.24 10.20 -3.22
N THR A 15 -8.43 9.87 -1.95
CA THR A 15 -7.68 8.82 -1.27
C THR A 15 -8.62 7.83 -0.60
N PHE A 16 -8.22 6.55 -0.61
CA PHE A 16 -9.02 5.47 -0.04
C PHE A 16 -8.13 4.55 0.78
N VAL A 17 -8.66 4.05 1.89
CA VAL A 17 -8.07 2.92 2.63
C VAL A 17 -8.61 1.63 2.00
N ILE A 18 -7.69 0.70 1.69
CA ILE A 18 -8.07 -0.61 1.14
C ILE A 18 -8.29 -1.55 2.32
N GLY A 19 -9.54 -1.98 2.52
CA GLY A 19 -9.90 -2.91 3.58
C GLY A 19 -9.42 -4.34 3.33
N GLY A 20 -9.31 -5.13 4.40
CA GLY A 20 -8.89 -6.52 4.35
C GLY A 20 -7.37 -6.71 4.20
N VAL A 21 -6.99 -7.89 3.70
CA VAL A 21 -5.58 -8.32 3.53
C VAL A 21 -5.37 -8.89 2.13
N GLY A 22 -4.13 -8.87 1.63
CA GLY A 22 -3.75 -9.43 0.34
C GLY A 22 -4.14 -8.60 -0.89
N SER A 23 -4.47 -7.32 -0.68
CA SER A 23 -4.82 -6.37 -1.76
C SER A 23 -4.20 -4.99 -1.50
N GLY A 24 -3.84 -4.30 -2.59
CA GLY A 24 -3.15 -3.01 -2.57
C GLY A 24 -1.63 -3.15 -2.49
N GLY A 25 -0.95 -2.09 -2.02
CA GLY A 25 0.50 -1.99 -2.05
C GLY A 25 1.26 -2.51 -0.82
N ASP A 26 0.59 -2.87 0.29
CA ASP A 26 1.26 -3.48 1.45
C ASP A 26 1.43 -4.98 1.25
N TYR A 27 2.59 -5.37 0.73
CA TYR A 27 2.97 -6.77 0.50
C TYR A 27 2.93 -7.63 1.76
N HIS A 28 3.15 -7.03 2.93
CA HIS A 28 3.22 -7.76 4.19
C HIS A 28 1.85 -7.86 4.88
N ASN A 29 0.87 -7.07 4.44
CA ASN A 29 -0.51 -7.18 4.90
C ASN A 29 -1.25 -8.33 4.21
N VAL A 30 -0.90 -9.55 4.60
CA VAL A 30 -1.42 -10.81 4.05
C VAL A 30 -2.02 -11.67 5.16
N LYS A 31 -2.81 -12.68 4.77
CA LYS A 31 -3.41 -13.63 5.72
C LYS A 31 -2.34 -14.43 6.46
N GLY A 32 -2.57 -14.73 7.74
CA GLY A 32 -1.73 -15.64 8.53
C GLY A 32 -1.54 -17.01 7.86
N GLY A 33 -0.37 -17.58 8.04
CA GLY A 33 0.16 -18.75 7.35
C GLY A 33 0.95 -18.41 6.07
N HIS A 34 0.93 -17.16 5.60
CA HIS A 34 1.63 -16.78 4.39
C HIS A 34 3.14 -16.65 4.64
N TRP A 35 3.96 -17.20 3.75
CA TRP A 35 5.42 -17.29 3.92
C TRP A 35 6.10 -15.92 4.12
N LEU A 36 5.57 -14.85 3.50
CA LEU A 36 6.06 -13.48 3.69
C LEU A 36 6.06 -13.02 5.14
N ILE A 37 5.21 -13.60 6.01
CA ILE A 37 5.08 -13.18 7.40
C ILE A 37 5.36 -14.29 8.41
N ASP A 38 5.14 -15.57 8.08
CA ASP A 38 5.18 -16.69 9.04
C ASP A 38 6.21 -17.77 8.69
N SER A 39 7.16 -17.47 7.79
CA SER A 39 8.34 -18.33 7.58
C SER A 39 9.56 -17.79 8.33
N PRO A 40 10.58 -18.63 8.62
CA PRO A 40 11.82 -18.17 9.22
C PRO A 40 12.54 -17.14 8.34
N ILE A 41 12.40 -15.86 8.69
CA ILE A 41 13.05 -14.74 8.00
C ILE A 41 13.84 -13.94 9.05
N SER A 42 15.14 -13.77 8.82
CA SER A 42 15.96 -12.91 9.68
C SER A 42 15.59 -11.44 9.45
N THR A 43 15.25 -10.73 10.53
CA THR A 43 14.84 -9.32 10.52
C THR A 43 15.53 -8.56 11.65
N PRO A 44 15.48 -7.21 11.67
CA PRO A 44 15.97 -6.44 12.82
C PRO A 44 15.36 -6.85 14.17
N CYS A 45 14.14 -7.39 14.14
CA CYS A 45 13.39 -7.81 15.33
C CYS A 45 13.66 -9.26 15.77
N SER A 46 14.37 -10.07 14.99
CA SER A 46 14.58 -11.50 15.26
C SER A 46 15.42 -11.80 16.51
N ARG A 47 16.08 -10.79 17.10
CA ARG A 47 16.83 -10.92 18.36
C ARG A 47 15.95 -11.15 19.59
N TRP A 48 14.68 -10.77 19.50
CA TRP A 48 13.73 -10.91 20.59
C TRP A 48 12.85 -12.13 20.32
N GLU A 49 12.83 -13.08 21.25
CA GLU A 49 12.09 -14.34 21.10
C GLU A 49 10.62 -14.12 20.75
N LYS A 50 9.97 -13.16 21.42
CA LYS A 50 8.57 -12.77 21.12
C LYS A 50 8.30 -12.26 19.71
N TYR A 51 9.33 -11.92 18.92
CA TYR A 51 9.20 -11.27 17.61
C TYR A 51 9.77 -12.06 16.44
N ARG A 52 10.37 -13.23 16.70
CA ARG A 52 11.15 -13.95 15.68
C ARG A 52 10.33 -14.90 14.82
N ASP A 53 9.16 -15.34 15.31
CA ASP A 53 8.35 -16.37 14.65
C ASP A 53 7.45 -15.82 13.55
N SER A 54 6.91 -14.62 13.73
CA SER A 54 6.07 -13.95 12.73
C SER A 54 6.43 -12.48 12.60
N ARG A 55 6.51 -11.97 11.38
CA ARG A 55 6.78 -10.55 11.12
C ARG A 55 5.62 -9.64 11.53
N THR A 56 4.40 -10.18 11.63
CA THR A 56 3.23 -9.45 12.13
C THR A 56 3.31 -9.17 13.64
N SER A 57 4.07 -9.97 14.40
CA SER A 57 4.23 -9.82 15.85
C SER A 57 4.83 -8.47 16.28
N TRP A 58 5.59 -7.82 15.39
CA TRP A 58 6.18 -6.50 15.60
C TRP A 58 5.58 -5.42 14.67
N GLY A 59 4.47 -5.73 14.01
CA GLY A 59 3.68 -4.75 13.28
C GLY A 59 4.17 -4.43 11.87
N ILE A 60 4.82 -5.37 11.16
CA ILE A 60 5.24 -5.11 9.77
C ILE A 60 4.10 -4.67 8.84
N ASN A 61 2.88 -5.13 9.13
CA ASN A 61 1.67 -4.91 8.35
C ASN A 61 0.69 -3.93 9.02
N VAL A 62 1.18 -3.11 9.97
CA VAL A 62 0.33 -2.21 10.76
C VAL A 62 -0.32 -1.11 9.91
N LEU A 63 0.30 -0.75 8.78
CA LEU A 63 -0.22 0.30 7.90
C LEU A 63 -1.32 -0.27 7.00
N GLY A 64 -1.03 -1.35 6.27
CA GLY A 64 -1.93 -1.79 5.21
C GLY A 64 -1.90 -0.84 4.02
N SER A 65 -2.87 -0.99 3.13
CA SER A 65 -2.83 -0.42 1.79
C SER A 65 -3.72 0.81 1.63
N PHE A 66 -3.33 1.72 0.75
CA PHE A 66 -4.16 2.84 0.33
C PHE A 66 -4.13 3.02 -1.20
N LEU A 67 -5.11 3.74 -1.74
CA LEU A 67 -5.24 4.08 -3.16
C LEU A 67 -5.34 5.60 -3.30
N ILE A 68 -4.68 6.15 -4.32
CA ILE A 68 -4.87 7.53 -4.78
C ILE A 68 -5.52 7.50 -6.16
N GLU A 69 -6.51 8.36 -6.36
CA GLU A 69 -6.99 8.77 -7.68
C GLU A 69 -6.69 10.25 -7.91
N ILE A 70 -6.22 10.60 -9.11
CA ILE A 70 -6.02 11.97 -9.55
C ILE A 70 -6.85 12.18 -10.83
N GLU A 71 -7.84 13.05 -10.75
CA GLU A 71 -8.72 13.40 -11.88
C GLU A 71 -8.22 14.69 -12.54
N ALA A 72 -8.12 14.66 -13.86
CA ALA A 72 -7.76 15.81 -14.68
C ALA A 72 -9.01 16.57 -15.15
N THR A 73 -8.85 17.81 -15.62
CA THR A 73 -9.97 18.66 -16.06
C THR A 73 -10.71 18.15 -17.29
N ASP A 74 -10.13 17.22 -18.04
CA ASP A 74 -10.77 16.52 -19.15
C ASP A 74 -11.51 15.23 -18.73
N GLY A 75 -11.51 14.90 -17.44
CA GLY A 75 -12.15 13.71 -16.87
C GLY A 75 -11.26 12.46 -16.84
N THR A 76 -10.02 12.50 -17.35
CA THR A 76 -9.09 11.38 -17.24
C THR A 76 -8.71 11.15 -15.77
N VAL A 77 -8.76 9.91 -15.29
CA VAL A 77 -8.36 9.55 -13.92
C VAL A 77 -7.13 8.65 -13.95
N GLY A 78 -6.04 9.11 -13.35
CA GLY A 78 -4.86 8.30 -13.05
C GLY A 78 -4.96 7.72 -11.65
N ILE A 79 -4.53 6.46 -11.46
CA ILE A 79 -4.60 5.77 -10.17
C ILE A 79 -3.27 5.11 -9.79
N ALA A 80 -2.99 5.02 -8.49
CA ALA A 80 -1.87 4.27 -7.94
C ALA A 80 -2.15 3.80 -6.51
N THR A 81 -1.58 2.66 -6.10
CA THR A 81 -1.70 2.12 -4.74
C THR A 81 -0.32 2.01 -4.06
N GLY A 82 -0.31 1.99 -2.73
CA GLY A 82 0.87 1.83 -1.92
C GLY A 82 0.54 1.31 -0.52
N PHE A 83 1.57 1.10 0.30
CA PHE A 83 1.42 0.88 1.73
C PHE A 83 1.47 2.21 2.48
N GLY A 84 0.68 2.34 3.56
CA GLY A 84 0.51 3.61 4.27
C GLY A 84 -0.94 3.92 4.65
N GLY A 85 -1.86 3.00 4.42
CA GLY A 85 -3.24 3.12 4.91
C GLY A 85 -3.25 3.31 6.43
N THR A 86 -4.25 4.03 6.96
CA THR A 86 -4.49 4.03 8.39
C THR A 86 -5.53 2.97 8.71
N GLN A 87 -5.22 2.02 9.60
CA GLN A 87 -6.22 1.14 10.19
C GLN A 87 -6.82 1.86 11.41
N PHE A 88 -8.00 2.47 11.25
CA PHE A 88 -8.88 2.84 12.36
C PHE A 88 -10.13 1.97 12.32
#